data_AF-A0A454JCT4-F1
#
_entry.id   AF-A0A454JCT4-F1
#
_cell.length_a   1.000
_cell.length_b   1.000
_cell.length_c   1.000
_cell.angle_alpha   90.00
_cell.angle_beta   90.00
_cell.angle_gamma   90.00
#
_symmetry.space_group_name_H-M   'P 1'
#
loop_
_entity.id
_entity.type
_entity.pdbx_description
1 polymer ?
#
loop_
_entity_poly.entity_id
_entity_poly.type
_entity_poly.pdbx_seq_one_letter_code
_entity_poly.pdbx_strand_id
1 'polypeptide(L)'
;FHWQRPDEHPSIGANLDDSSSCWLRVAMPSAGAGWGHQFIPRIGQEVLVDFIEGDIDRPVIVGVLYNGSHATPAFSGAGALPANKTLSGIKSKEHQGGQYNELLFDDTPG
;
A
#
# COMPACT_ATOMS: atom_id res chain seq x y z
N PHE A 1 -10.78 -8.31 -4.43
CA PHE A 1 -11.06 -8.73 -3.04
C PHE A 1 -10.86 -10.23 -2.91
N HIS A 2 -10.46 -10.73 -1.73
CA HIS A 2 -10.16 -12.16 -1.54
C HIS A 2 -11.37 -13.08 -1.63
N TRP A 3 -12.58 -12.56 -1.47
CA TRP A 3 -13.83 -13.31 -1.58
C TRP A 3 -14.41 -13.35 -2.99
N GLN A 4 -13.86 -12.58 -3.94
CA GLN A 4 -14.32 -12.59 -5.33
C GLN A 4 -13.97 -13.91 -6.00
N ARG A 5 -14.93 -14.47 -6.73
CA ARG A 5 -14.80 -15.75 -7.44
C ARG A 5 -14.99 -15.51 -8.94
N PRO A 6 -13.99 -15.79 -9.78
CA PRO A 6 -14.10 -15.61 -11.23
C PRO A 6 -15.30 -16.34 -11.85
N ASP A 7 -15.60 -17.55 -11.36
CA ASP A 7 -16.70 -18.37 -11.86
C ASP A 7 -18.09 -17.75 -11.63
N GLU A 8 -18.24 -16.90 -10.62
CA GLU A 8 -19.48 -16.18 -10.31
C GLU A 8 -19.59 -14.84 -11.08
N HIS A 9 -18.49 -14.40 -11.71
CA HIS A 9 -18.33 -13.11 -12.36
C HIS A 9 -17.65 -13.24 -13.74
N PRO A 10 -18.24 -13.98 -14.70
CA PRO A 10 -17.56 -14.41 -15.92
C PRO A 10 -17.29 -13.29 -16.94
N SER A 11 -17.92 -12.12 -16.77
CA SER A 11 -17.83 -11.00 -17.73
C SER A 11 -17.19 -9.73 -17.16
N ILE A 12 -17.37 -9.46 -15.86
CA ILE A 12 -16.84 -8.28 -15.17
C ILE A 12 -16.57 -8.60 -13.70
N GLY A 13 -15.43 -8.17 -13.17
CA GLY A 13 -15.04 -8.42 -11.78
C GLY A 13 -14.26 -9.73 -11.60
N ALA A 14 -13.41 -9.78 -10.58
CA ALA A 14 -12.69 -10.99 -10.12
C ALA A 14 -11.54 -11.55 -11.00
N ASN A 15 -11.22 -10.97 -12.16
CA ASN A 15 -10.16 -11.47 -13.06
C ASN A 15 -8.70 -11.14 -12.66
N LEU A 16 -8.49 -10.47 -11.53
CA LEU A 16 -7.20 -9.96 -11.05
C LEU A 16 -6.47 -9.04 -12.05
N ASP A 17 -7.25 -8.24 -12.77
CA ASP A 17 -6.85 -7.25 -13.78
C ASP A 17 -7.48 -5.86 -13.50
N ASP A 18 -7.37 -4.95 -14.46
CA ASP A 18 -7.92 -3.58 -14.39
C ASP A 18 -9.45 -3.51 -14.43
N SER A 19 -10.14 -4.62 -14.73
CA SER A 19 -11.60 -4.75 -14.73
C SER A 19 -12.15 -5.38 -13.44
N SER A 20 -11.28 -5.70 -12.49
CA SER A 20 -11.63 -6.50 -11.30
C SER A 20 -12.45 -5.77 -10.25
N SER A 21 -12.47 -4.44 -10.29
CA SER A 21 -13.28 -3.58 -9.43
C SER A 21 -13.59 -2.25 -10.13
N CYS A 22 -14.41 -1.43 -9.49
CA CYS A 22 -14.44 0.00 -9.79
C CYS A 22 -13.13 0.69 -9.37
N TRP A 23 -12.99 1.98 -9.69
CA TRP A 23 -11.94 2.82 -9.12
C TRP A 23 -12.22 3.12 -7.65
N LEU A 24 -11.25 2.84 -6.78
CA LEU A 24 -11.31 3.14 -5.36
C LEU A 24 -10.52 4.40 -5.04
N ARG A 25 -11.07 5.23 -4.16
CA ARG A 25 -10.32 6.33 -3.56
C ARG A 25 -9.36 5.80 -2.49
N VAL A 26 -8.27 6.51 -2.28
CA VAL A 26 -7.23 6.18 -1.28
C VAL A 26 -7.14 7.31 -0.26
N ALA A 27 -7.30 6.98 1.02
CA ALA A 27 -7.04 7.91 2.11
C ALA A 27 -5.54 8.22 2.19
N MET A 28 -5.19 9.50 2.19
CA MET A 28 -3.81 9.98 2.31
C MET A 28 -3.58 10.61 3.69
N PRO A 29 -2.34 10.58 4.23
CA PRO A 29 -2.02 11.20 5.53
C PRO A 29 -2.41 12.67 5.64
N SER A 30 -2.32 13.42 4.53
CA SER A 30 -2.96 14.73 4.39
C SER A 30 -3.34 14.98 2.94
N ALA A 31 -4.48 15.65 2.73
CA ALA A 31 -4.99 15.97 1.41
C ALA A 31 -5.69 17.35 1.43
N GLY A 32 -5.11 18.31 0.72
CA GLY A 32 -5.66 19.65 0.55
C GLY A 32 -5.72 20.06 -0.93
N ALA A 33 -6.31 21.22 -1.21
CA ALA A 33 -6.40 21.75 -2.57
C ALA A 33 -4.99 22.14 -3.09
N GLY A 34 -4.34 21.20 -3.80
CA GLY A 34 -3.01 21.40 -4.39
C GLY A 34 -1.82 21.14 -3.45
N TRP A 35 -2.03 20.53 -2.27
CA TRP A 35 -0.97 20.21 -1.31
C TRP A 35 -1.30 18.97 -0.50
N GLY A 36 -0.28 18.32 0.08
CA GLY A 36 -0.45 17.14 0.95
C GLY A 36 0.51 16.01 0.61
N HIS A 37 0.11 14.78 0.92
CA HIS A 37 0.87 13.57 0.64
C HIS A 37 0.27 12.82 -0.55
N GLN A 38 1.13 12.16 -1.36
CA GLN A 38 0.68 11.30 -2.44
C GLN A 38 1.52 10.02 -2.50
N PHE A 39 0.97 8.92 -1.96
CA PHE A 39 1.57 7.59 -2.01
C PHE A 39 0.56 6.61 -2.62
N ILE A 40 0.64 6.41 -3.92
CA ILE A 40 -0.30 5.55 -4.66
C ILE A 40 0.13 4.08 -4.49
N PRO A 41 -0.76 3.18 -4.00
CA PRO A 41 -0.48 1.75 -3.96
C PRO A 41 -0.13 1.21 -5.35
N ARG A 42 0.90 0.36 -5.43
CA ARG A 42 1.34 -0.31 -6.66
C ARG A 42 0.66 -1.66 -6.79
N ILE A 43 0.54 -2.13 -8.04
CA ILE A 43 0.03 -3.47 -8.36
C ILE A 43 0.78 -4.52 -7.52
N GLY A 44 0.02 -5.40 -6.88
CA GLY A 44 0.53 -6.47 -6.00
C GLY A 44 0.59 -6.12 -4.52
N GLN A 45 0.56 -4.84 -4.14
CA GLN A 45 0.53 -4.44 -2.73
C GLN A 45 -0.82 -4.75 -2.08
N GLU A 46 -0.77 -5.16 -0.81
CA GLU A 46 -1.98 -5.41 -0.02
C GLU A 46 -2.49 -4.12 0.60
N VAL A 47 -3.81 -3.91 0.49
CA VAL A 47 -4.49 -2.71 0.98
C VAL A 47 -5.63 -3.09 1.92
N LEU A 48 -5.86 -2.26 2.94
CA LEU A 48 -7.06 -2.34 3.76
C LEU A 48 -8.16 -1.51 3.09
N VAL A 49 -9.29 -2.15 2.81
CA VAL A 49 -10.48 -1.50 2.26
C VAL A 49 -11.55 -1.41 3.33
N ASP A 50 -12.05 -0.21 3.54
CA ASP A 50 -13.24 0.05 4.35
C ASP A 50 -14.43 0.40 3.44
N PHE A 51 -15.63 0.34 4.00
CA PHE A 51 -16.89 0.56 3.29
C PHE A 51 -17.66 1.68 3.98
N ILE A 52 -17.88 2.79 3.27
CA ILE A 52 -18.48 3.99 3.85
C ILE A 52 -19.91 3.68 4.32
N GLU A 53 -20.20 3.90 5.61
CA GLU A 53 -21.45 3.51 6.26
C GLU A 53 -21.75 1.99 6.21
N GLY A 54 -20.72 1.16 6.04
CA GLY A 54 -20.86 -0.29 5.87
C GLY A 54 -21.42 -0.73 4.52
N ASP A 55 -21.56 0.18 3.55
CA ASP A 55 -22.09 -0.11 2.22
C ASP A 55 -21.01 -0.71 1.31
N ILE A 56 -21.20 -1.97 0.91
CA ILE A 56 -20.26 -2.73 0.07
C ILE A 56 -20.04 -2.10 -1.30
N ASP A 57 -20.97 -1.27 -1.78
CA ASP A 57 -20.88 -0.57 -3.06
C ASP A 57 -20.08 0.74 -2.95
N ARG A 58 -19.64 1.11 -1.73
CA ARG A 58 -18.88 2.34 -1.44
C ARG A 58 -17.51 2.07 -0.81
N PRO A 59 -16.64 1.30 -1.49
CA PRO A 59 -15.32 0.97 -0.97
C PRO A 59 -14.35 2.17 -0.99
N VAL A 60 -13.47 2.24 0.00
CA VAL A 60 -12.36 3.20 0.11
C VAL A 60 -11.13 2.51 0.69
N ILE A 61 -9.95 2.74 0.13
CA ILE A 61 -8.70 2.25 0.69
C ILE A 61 -8.32 3.16 1.87
N VAL A 62 -8.10 2.57 3.04
CA VAL A 62 -7.78 3.29 4.29
C VAL A 62 -6.37 3.01 4.81
N GLY A 63 -5.68 2.02 4.23
CA GLY A 63 -4.31 1.67 4.63
C GLY A 63 -3.64 0.71 3.65
N VAL A 64 -2.33 0.54 3.85
CA VAL A 64 -1.48 -0.40 3.10
C VAL A 64 -0.77 -1.28 4.11
N LEU A 65 -0.63 -2.57 3.81
CA LEU A 65 -0.09 -3.57 4.73
C LEU A 65 1.15 -4.23 4.14
N TYR A 66 2.12 -4.51 5.00
CA TYR A 66 3.19 -5.46 4.70
C TYR A 66 2.71 -6.87 5.01
N ASN A 67 3.24 -7.85 4.28
CA ASN A 67 2.91 -9.26 4.43
C ASN A 67 4.13 -10.14 4.08
N GLY A 68 3.94 -11.46 3.99
CA GLY A 68 5.04 -12.40 3.71
C GLY A 68 5.72 -12.22 2.34
N SER A 69 5.02 -11.67 1.33
CA SER A 69 5.60 -11.39 0.01
C SER A 69 6.09 -9.94 -0.14
N HIS A 70 5.54 -9.02 0.66
CA HIS A 70 5.89 -7.61 0.72
C HIS A 70 6.40 -7.29 2.13
N ALA A 71 7.66 -7.58 2.41
CA ALA A 71 8.27 -7.31 3.70
C ALA A 71 8.39 -5.80 3.97
N THR A 72 8.48 -5.44 5.26
CA THR A 72 8.77 -4.08 5.72
C THR A 72 10.09 -3.55 5.14
N PRO A 73 10.31 -2.22 5.07
CA PRO A 73 11.52 -1.66 4.50
C PRO A 73 12.77 -2.13 5.24
N ALA A 74 13.74 -2.62 4.48
CA ALA A 74 15.11 -2.75 4.95
C ALA A 74 15.81 -1.39 4.72
N PHE A 75 15.85 -0.55 5.75
CA PHE A 75 16.53 0.75 5.70
C PHE A 75 18.05 0.59 5.51
N SER A 76 18.67 1.56 4.85
CA SER A 76 20.03 1.50 4.26
C SER A 76 21.10 0.85 5.16
N GLY A 77 21.30 -0.46 4.98
CA GLY A 77 22.37 -1.24 5.63
C GLY A 77 22.06 -1.78 7.04
N ALA A 78 20.96 -1.39 7.67
CA ALA A 78 20.61 -1.80 9.03
C ALA A 78 19.90 -3.16 9.12
N GLY A 79 19.74 -3.85 7.98
CA GLY A 79 19.01 -5.11 7.88
C GLY A 79 17.48 -4.92 7.86
N ALA A 80 16.77 -6.04 8.01
CA ALA A 80 15.31 -6.08 8.11
C ALA A 80 14.87 -6.22 9.57
N LEU A 81 13.57 -6.04 9.84
CA LEU A 81 13.02 -6.30 11.18
C LEU A 81 13.32 -7.75 11.61
N PRO A 82 13.66 -7.98 12.89
CA PRO A 82 13.65 -7.01 14.01
C PRO A 82 14.95 -6.21 14.20
N ALA A 83 15.96 -6.36 13.33
CA ALA A 83 17.27 -5.73 13.52
C ALA A 83 17.21 -4.20 13.45
N ASN A 84 16.39 -3.65 12.57
CA ASN A 84 16.21 -2.21 12.36
C ASN A 84 15.04 -1.61 13.14
N LYS A 85 14.67 -2.19 14.30
CA LYS A 85 13.48 -1.77 15.09
C LYS A 85 13.53 -0.34 15.65
N THR A 86 14.72 0.27 15.74
CA THR A 86 14.92 1.66 16.19
C THR A 86 14.90 2.65 15.02
N LEU A 87 14.66 2.16 13.80
CA LEU A 87 14.63 2.99 12.60
C LEU A 87 13.19 3.23 12.15
N SER A 88 12.90 4.46 11.73
CA SER A 88 11.61 4.84 11.15
C SER A 88 11.81 5.75 9.94
N GLY A 89 10.93 5.68 8.93
CA GLY A 89 11.16 6.45 7.72
C GLY A 89 10.31 6.07 6.51
N ILE A 90 10.63 6.70 5.38
CA ILE A 90 9.99 6.48 4.09
C ILE A 90 11.05 6.00 3.11
N LYS A 91 10.87 4.78 2.59
CA LYS A 91 11.69 4.23 1.51
C LYS A 91 10.82 4.05 0.27
N SER A 92 11.15 4.77 -0.79
CA SER A 92 10.49 4.64 -2.09
C SER A 92 11.09 3.48 -2.90
N LYS A 93 10.58 3.25 -4.10
CA LYS A 93 11.18 2.32 -5.07
C LYS A 93 11.11 2.95 -6.44
N GLU A 94 12.20 2.90 -7.19
CA GLU A 94 12.23 3.34 -8.58
C GLU A 94 11.10 2.65 -9.37
N HIS A 95 10.47 3.38 -10.28
CA HIS A 95 9.46 2.80 -11.15
C HIS A 95 10.16 2.18 -12.36
N GLN A 96 9.95 0.89 -12.61
CA GLN A 96 10.60 0.13 -13.69
C GLN A 96 12.14 0.07 -13.60
N GLY A 97 12.71 0.31 -12.43
CA GLY A 97 14.15 0.20 -12.17
C GLY A 97 14.47 -0.50 -10.85
N GLY A 98 15.72 -0.37 -10.41
CA GLY A 98 16.29 -1.10 -9.27
C GLY A 98 16.63 -0.24 -8.05
N GLN A 99 16.52 1.09 -8.16
CA GLN A 99 16.97 2.04 -7.12
C GLN A 99 15.85 2.46 -6.17
N TYR A 100 16.19 3.32 -5.20
CA TYR A 100 15.25 3.93 -4.26
C TYR A 100 15.73 5.30 -3.76
N ASN A 101 14.80 6.10 -3.25
CA ASN A 101 15.08 7.24 -2.37
C ASN A 101 14.61 6.92 -0.96
N GLU A 102 15.29 7.48 0.06
CA GLU A 102 15.01 7.19 1.47
C GLU A 102 15.08 8.46 2.34
N LEU A 103 14.11 8.60 3.23
CA LEU A 103 14.13 9.48 4.40
C LEU A 103 14.12 8.58 5.63
N LEU A 104 15.09 8.75 6.53
CA LEU A 104 15.31 7.85 7.66
C LEU A 104 15.57 8.64 8.94
N PHE A 105 14.94 8.21 10.02
CA PHE A 105 15.16 8.65 11.39
C PHE A 105 15.71 7.45 12.19
N ASP A 106 16.79 7.68 12.92
CA ASP A 106 17.43 6.69 13.78
C ASP A 106 17.25 7.10 15.24
N ASP A 107 16.42 6.35 15.96
CA ASP A 107 16.12 6.58 17.38
C ASP A 107 17.04 5.76 18.31
N THR A 108 18.15 5.23 17.79
CA THR A 108 19.16 4.55 18.61
C THR A 108 19.79 5.56 19.60
N PRO A 109 19.88 5.22 20.90
CA PRO A 109 20.59 6.06 21.86
C PRO A 109 22.04 6.31 21.42
N GLY A 110 22.49 7.56 21.54
CA GLY A 110 23.88 7.96 21.27
C GLY A 110 24.87 7.42 22.28
#